data_AF-A0A832DID7-F1
#
_entry.id   AF-A0A832DID7-F1
#
_cell.length_a   1.000
_cell.length_b   1.000
_cell.length_c   1.000
_cell.angle_alpha   90.00
_cell.angle_beta   90.00
_cell.angle_gamma   90.00
#
_symmetry.space_group_name_H-M   'P 1'
#
loop_
_entity.id
_entity.type
_entity.pdbx_description
1 polymer ?
#
loop_
_entity_poly.entity_id
_entity_poly.type
_entity_poly.pdbx_seq_one_letter_code
_entity_poly.pdbx_strand_id
1 'polypeptide(L)'
;MTKRADALDALRGFAIITMILSGSIPFSGPASLPGWMYHAQLPPPTHTFNPNYPGITWVDLVFPFFLFSMGAAFPFALRKRIEQGASNFTIIFQAIKKGLLLVVFALFLQHSKPYAFSGNPESSHWLIALFGFVILFLIFYRYPEKFNSKLIIAVKILAGIIAIFFFSQLTYSKGSGFLLSRSDIIILVLANVALFGSIIWLFTKDNLLIRLSFLAFLLAFRITHNIEGSWTAWIWNLTPVPEIYKFYFLQYLFIVIPGTIVGDLIYKLINSNVNDKEPEKNVYAYLILLLSIFIIIWNLFGLYNRYLILNLTGTVLFLFLMFLIFSKTKSHLFMFYKSIFYWAAFWLLIGLSFESFEGGIKKDPSTLSYYLVTSGLAIFCLIAFSVVIDFFKKKKAINLLIENGQNPMIAYLSGSHIVMPILALTGLSSLLNYILINPWLGFLKGLTLTLLAALVTSLFTRNKIFWRS
;
A
#
# COMPACT_ATOMS: atom_id res chain seq x y z
N MET A 1 7.05 22.78 -15.21
CA MET A 1 6.29 21.53 -15.01
C MET A 1 6.86 20.82 -13.78
N THR A 2 6.04 20.49 -12.78
CA THR A 2 6.52 19.76 -11.59
C THR A 2 6.97 18.35 -12.01
N LYS A 3 8.27 18.06 -11.95
CA LYS A 3 8.81 16.71 -12.13
C LYS A 3 8.13 15.79 -11.11
N ARG A 4 7.48 14.72 -11.58
CA ARG A 4 6.73 13.76 -10.76
C ARG A 4 7.63 12.58 -10.44
N ALA A 5 7.51 12.02 -9.23
CA ALA A 5 8.22 10.82 -8.83
C ALA A 5 7.56 9.57 -9.44
N ASP A 6 7.77 9.35 -10.74
CA ASP A 6 7.14 8.24 -11.49
C ASP A 6 7.48 6.87 -10.90
N ALA A 7 8.69 6.67 -10.36
CA ALA A 7 9.09 5.43 -9.69
C ALA A 7 8.29 5.16 -8.41
N LEU A 8 7.96 6.22 -7.66
CA LEU A 8 7.13 6.12 -6.47
C LEU A 8 5.68 5.79 -6.82
N ASP A 9 5.14 6.38 -7.89
CA ASP A 9 3.82 6.03 -8.40
C ASP A 9 3.80 4.59 -8.95
N ALA A 10 4.85 4.13 -9.62
CA ALA A 10 4.99 2.72 -10.04
C ALA A 10 4.99 1.75 -8.85
N LEU A 11 5.72 2.05 -7.76
CA LEU A 11 5.71 1.22 -6.54
C LEU A 11 4.30 1.13 -5.94
N ARG A 12 3.59 2.28 -5.82
CA ARG A 12 2.22 2.30 -5.33
C ARG A 12 1.29 1.48 -6.22
N GLY A 13 1.39 1.64 -7.53
CA GLY A 13 0.57 0.90 -8.49
C GLY A 13 0.86 -0.60 -8.50
N PHE A 14 2.13 -0.99 -8.37
CA PHE A 14 2.54 -2.39 -8.19
C PHE A 14 1.85 -3.00 -6.97
N ALA A 15 1.89 -2.31 -5.81
CA ALA A 15 1.22 -2.78 -4.60
C ALA A 15 -0.30 -2.98 -4.82
N ILE A 16 -0.99 -2.02 -5.45
CA ILE A 16 -2.45 -2.15 -5.65
C ILE A 16 -2.79 -3.24 -6.66
N ILE A 17 -2.06 -3.34 -7.77
CA ILE A 17 -2.33 -4.37 -8.78
C ILE A 17 -2.08 -5.77 -8.21
N THR A 18 -1.00 -5.96 -7.45
CA THR A 18 -0.71 -7.23 -6.78
C THR A 18 -1.70 -7.54 -5.65
N MET A 19 -2.24 -6.53 -4.97
CA MET A 19 -3.36 -6.69 -4.04
C MET A 19 -4.60 -7.25 -4.75
N ILE A 20 -5.00 -6.67 -5.89
CA ILE A 20 -6.14 -7.16 -6.68
C ILE A 20 -5.87 -8.60 -7.12
N LEU A 21 -4.66 -8.90 -7.59
CA LEU A 21 -4.27 -10.27 -7.98
C LEU A 21 -4.43 -11.24 -6.82
N SER A 22 -3.89 -10.92 -5.64
CA SER A 22 -3.99 -11.79 -4.47
C SER A 22 -5.43 -12.05 -4.01
N GLY A 23 -6.35 -11.10 -4.23
CA GLY A 23 -7.77 -11.28 -3.96
C GLY A 23 -8.55 -11.95 -5.10
N SER A 24 -7.95 -12.14 -6.28
CA SER A 24 -8.62 -12.69 -7.47
C SER A 24 -8.18 -14.11 -7.83
N ILE A 25 -7.09 -14.61 -7.23
CA ILE A 25 -6.63 -15.98 -7.43
C ILE A 25 -7.59 -16.99 -6.77
N PRO A 26 -7.71 -18.21 -7.32
CA PRO A 26 -8.55 -19.26 -6.73
C PRO A 26 -8.11 -19.59 -5.31
N PHE A 27 -9.06 -19.75 -4.39
CA PHE A 27 -8.77 -20.01 -2.98
C PHE A 27 -8.92 -21.49 -2.58
N SER A 28 -9.57 -22.32 -3.39
CA SER A 28 -9.78 -23.73 -3.06
C SER A 28 -10.11 -24.55 -4.30
N GLY A 29 -10.15 -25.88 -4.14
CA GLY A 29 -10.51 -26.82 -5.20
C GLY A 29 -9.34 -27.20 -6.11
N PRO A 30 -9.60 -27.79 -7.30
CA PRO A 30 -8.56 -28.32 -8.18
C PRO A 30 -7.65 -27.21 -8.76
N ALA A 31 -8.07 -25.95 -8.66
CA ALA A 31 -7.29 -24.79 -9.05
C ALA A 31 -6.49 -24.14 -7.90
N SER A 32 -6.43 -24.75 -6.71
CA SER A 32 -5.62 -24.24 -5.60
C SER A 32 -4.15 -24.11 -6.00
N LEU A 33 -3.55 -22.97 -5.68
CA LEU A 33 -2.15 -22.66 -5.98
C LEU A 33 -1.21 -23.16 -4.88
N PRO A 34 0.11 -23.16 -5.11
CA PRO A 34 1.09 -23.42 -4.05
C PRO A 34 1.04 -22.38 -2.93
N GLY A 35 1.50 -22.73 -1.72
CA GLY A 35 1.36 -21.88 -0.52
C GLY A 35 1.99 -20.49 -0.61
N TRP A 36 3.04 -20.31 -1.40
CA TRP A 36 3.66 -19.00 -1.63
C TRP A 36 2.76 -18.01 -2.41
N MET A 37 1.62 -18.46 -2.94
CA MET A 37 0.61 -17.64 -3.59
C MET A 37 -0.44 -17.06 -2.64
N TYR A 38 -0.41 -17.42 -1.35
CA TYR A 38 -1.38 -16.97 -0.34
C TYR A 38 -0.66 -16.28 0.82
N HIS A 39 -1.41 -15.72 1.77
CA HIS A 39 -0.84 -15.28 3.04
C HIS A 39 -0.21 -16.46 3.77
N ALA A 40 0.99 -16.29 4.33
CA ALA A 40 1.70 -17.37 5.03
C ALA A 40 0.88 -17.97 6.19
N GLN A 41 0.08 -17.16 6.88
CA GLN A 41 -0.79 -17.59 7.98
C GLN A 41 -2.14 -18.18 7.52
N LEU A 42 -2.37 -18.33 6.21
CA LEU A 42 -3.53 -18.99 5.60
C LEU A 42 -3.08 -20.02 4.55
N PRO A 43 -2.25 -21.02 4.94
CA PRO A 43 -1.66 -21.93 3.98
C PRO A 43 -2.72 -22.87 3.34
N PRO A 44 -2.55 -23.24 2.06
CA PRO A 44 -3.33 -24.32 1.46
C PRO A 44 -3.04 -25.66 2.15
N PRO A 45 -3.91 -26.67 2.03
CA PRO A 45 -5.15 -26.66 1.25
C PRO A 45 -6.38 -26.16 2.03
N THR A 46 -6.30 -26.08 3.37
CA THR A 46 -7.45 -25.76 4.21
C THR A 46 -7.68 -24.26 4.34
N HIS A 47 -6.63 -23.45 4.14
CA HIS A 47 -6.66 -21.99 4.32
C HIS A 47 -7.23 -21.56 5.67
N THR A 48 -6.99 -22.39 6.69
CA THR A 48 -7.35 -22.08 8.07
C THR A 48 -6.33 -21.12 8.65
N PHE A 49 -6.81 -20.07 9.31
CA PHE A 49 -5.94 -19.05 9.87
C PHE A 49 -5.11 -19.64 11.03
N ASN A 50 -3.78 -19.55 10.91
CA ASN A 50 -2.86 -19.97 11.95
C ASN A 50 -1.91 -18.81 12.34
N PRO A 51 -2.18 -18.13 13.47
CA PRO A 51 -1.37 -16.98 13.91
C PRO A 51 0.04 -17.37 14.39
N ASN A 52 0.31 -18.66 14.58
CA ASN A 52 1.62 -19.16 15.02
C ASN A 52 2.53 -19.55 13.85
N TYR A 53 2.03 -19.56 12.62
CA TYR A 53 2.82 -19.98 11.45
C TYR A 53 3.74 -18.85 11.00
N PRO A 54 5.08 -18.96 11.19
CA PRO A 54 6.00 -17.90 10.82
C PRO A 54 6.37 -17.97 9.34
N GLY A 55 6.69 -16.83 8.76
CA GLY A 55 6.99 -16.65 7.35
C GLY A 55 6.14 -15.57 6.71
N ILE A 56 6.58 -15.16 5.52
CA ILE A 56 5.89 -14.20 4.66
C ILE A 56 5.98 -14.68 3.21
N THR A 57 4.99 -14.31 2.42
CA THR A 57 4.98 -14.49 0.96
C THR A 57 4.98 -13.15 0.23
N TRP A 58 4.96 -13.16 -1.10
CA TRP A 58 4.83 -11.91 -1.86
C TRP A 58 3.51 -11.19 -1.58
N VAL A 59 2.45 -11.93 -1.24
CA VAL A 59 1.14 -11.36 -0.88
C VAL A 59 1.26 -10.50 0.38
N ASP A 60 2.13 -10.91 1.30
CA ASP A 60 2.36 -10.20 2.56
C ASP A 60 3.16 -8.89 2.36
N LEU A 61 3.82 -8.68 1.21
CA LEU A 61 4.54 -7.43 0.89
C LEU A 61 3.62 -6.31 0.42
N VAL A 62 2.44 -6.66 -0.09
CA VAL A 62 1.49 -5.75 -0.75
C VAL A 62 1.16 -4.55 0.13
N PHE A 63 0.68 -4.80 1.35
CA PHE A 63 0.21 -3.75 2.24
C PHE A 63 1.35 -2.83 2.72
N PRO A 64 2.51 -3.35 3.17
CA PRO A 64 3.67 -2.51 3.49
C PRO A 64 4.19 -1.68 2.33
N PHE A 65 4.25 -2.24 1.11
CA PHE A 65 4.71 -1.48 -0.06
C PHE A 65 3.77 -0.31 -0.34
N PHE A 66 2.47 -0.52 -0.18
CA PHE A 66 1.47 0.54 -0.29
C PHE A 66 1.67 1.62 0.78
N LEU A 67 1.78 1.25 2.06
CA LEU A 67 2.02 2.20 3.16
C LEU A 67 3.34 2.97 3.02
N PHE A 68 4.41 2.28 2.63
CA PHE A 68 5.71 2.89 2.37
C PHE A 68 5.59 3.95 1.26
N SER A 69 4.92 3.61 0.15
CA SER A 69 4.73 4.53 -0.98
C SER A 69 3.86 5.75 -0.63
N MET A 70 2.97 5.61 0.35
CA MET A 70 2.20 6.72 0.92
C MET A 70 3.10 7.61 1.76
N GLY A 71 3.88 7.04 2.68
CA GLY A 71 4.82 7.80 3.53
C GLY A 71 5.83 8.60 2.69
N ALA A 72 6.40 7.97 1.65
CA ALA A 72 7.32 8.63 0.73
C ALA A 72 6.68 9.76 -0.09
N ALA A 73 5.35 9.84 -0.17
CA ALA A 73 4.65 10.94 -0.82
C ALA A 73 4.41 12.17 0.09
N PHE A 74 4.54 12.04 1.42
CA PHE A 74 4.29 13.15 2.35
C PHE A 74 5.20 14.36 2.12
N PRO A 75 6.54 14.20 1.98
CA PRO A 75 7.42 15.35 1.78
C PRO A 75 7.01 16.20 0.57
N PHE A 76 6.60 15.57 -0.52
CA PHE A 76 6.12 16.26 -1.73
C PHE A 76 4.83 17.04 -1.49
N ALA A 77 3.84 16.39 -0.86
CA ALA A 77 2.53 16.98 -0.67
C ALA A 77 2.55 18.12 0.36
N LEU A 78 3.39 17.99 1.40
CA LEU A 78 3.44 18.92 2.52
C LEU A 78 4.44 20.06 2.29
N ARG A 79 5.65 19.82 1.75
CA ARG A 79 6.60 20.91 1.41
C ARG A 79 5.99 21.89 0.43
N LYS A 80 5.32 21.40 -0.61
CA LYS A 80 4.62 22.25 -1.57
C LYS A 80 3.61 23.20 -0.90
N ARG A 81 2.89 22.75 0.13
CA ARG A 81 1.92 23.59 0.86
C ARG A 81 2.62 24.61 1.75
N ILE A 82 3.71 24.21 2.39
CA ILE A 82 4.55 25.10 3.21
C ILE A 82 5.15 26.21 2.34
N GLU A 83 5.70 25.86 1.17
CA GLU A 83 6.23 26.82 0.17
C GLU A 83 5.16 27.78 -0.37
N GLN A 84 3.89 27.36 -0.37
CA GLN A 84 2.74 28.19 -0.71
C GLN A 84 2.27 29.09 0.43
N GLY A 85 2.99 29.13 1.56
CA GLY A 85 2.67 29.96 2.72
C GLY A 85 1.59 29.42 3.64
N ALA A 86 1.20 28.15 3.52
CA ALA A 86 0.19 27.56 4.40
C ALA A 86 0.72 27.39 5.83
N SER A 87 -0.06 27.83 6.82
CA SER A 87 0.27 27.64 8.24
C SER A 87 0.20 26.17 8.67
N ASN A 88 0.96 25.79 9.70
CA ASN A 88 0.95 24.42 10.24
C ASN A 88 -0.47 23.98 10.65
N PHE A 89 -1.24 24.86 11.28
CA PHE A 89 -2.64 24.58 11.65
C PHE A 89 -3.50 24.23 10.43
N THR A 90 -3.36 25.00 9.34
CA THR A 90 -4.08 24.73 8.08
C THR A 90 -3.71 23.37 7.51
N ILE A 91 -2.43 23.00 7.56
CA ILE A 91 -1.94 21.70 7.08
C ILE A 91 -2.49 20.55 7.94
N ILE A 92 -2.48 20.70 9.27
CA ILE A 92 -3.02 19.70 10.20
C ILE A 92 -4.52 19.52 9.97
N PHE A 93 -5.29 20.61 9.87
CA PHE A 93 -6.72 20.55 9.60
C PHE A 93 -7.02 19.82 8.28
N GLN A 94 -6.22 20.08 7.24
CA GLN A 94 -6.33 19.35 5.97
C GLN A 94 -5.97 17.87 6.11
N ALA A 95 -4.96 17.52 6.91
CA ALA A 95 -4.62 16.13 7.18
C ALA A 95 -5.76 15.40 7.92
N ILE A 96 -6.38 16.05 8.91
CA ILE A 96 -7.57 15.54 9.62
C ILE A 96 -8.72 15.33 8.64
N LYS A 97 -9.03 16.32 7.81
CA LYS A 97 -10.09 16.22 6.78
C LYS A 97 -9.85 15.04 5.84
N LYS A 98 -8.62 14.84 5.38
CA LYS A 98 -8.23 13.70 4.54
C LYS A 98 -8.40 12.36 5.25
N GLY A 99 -7.98 12.30 6.52
CA GLY A 99 -8.17 11.12 7.37
C GLY A 99 -9.65 10.76 7.50
N LEU A 100 -10.49 11.73 7.84
CA LEU A 100 -11.95 11.54 7.93
C LEU A 100 -12.58 11.09 6.60
N LEU A 101 -12.14 11.67 5.48
CA LEU A 101 -12.60 11.24 4.16
C LEU A 101 -12.18 9.81 3.82
N LEU A 102 -10.99 9.36 4.25
CA LEU A 102 -10.58 7.96 4.13
C LEU A 102 -11.39 7.03 5.05
N VAL A 103 -11.80 7.48 6.23
CA VAL A 103 -12.72 6.71 7.11
C VAL A 103 -14.08 6.54 6.44
N VAL A 104 -14.65 7.62 5.89
CA VAL A 104 -15.89 7.55 5.10
C VAL A 104 -15.72 6.60 3.92
N PHE A 105 -14.58 6.66 3.22
CA PHE A 105 -14.25 5.74 2.14
C PHE A 105 -14.21 4.29 2.63
N ALA A 106 -13.55 4.00 3.76
CA ALA A 106 -13.45 2.66 4.34
C ALA A 106 -14.82 2.07 4.72
N LEU A 107 -15.68 2.89 5.33
CA LEU A 107 -17.04 2.51 5.69
C LEU A 107 -17.88 2.20 4.47
N PHE A 108 -17.95 3.16 3.54
CA PHE A 108 -18.76 3.03 2.33
C PHE A 108 -18.33 1.81 1.54
N LEU A 109 -17.02 1.67 1.29
CA LEU A 109 -16.44 0.60 0.50
C LEU A 109 -16.81 -0.79 1.05
N GLN A 110 -16.76 -0.98 2.36
CA GLN A 110 -17.12 -2.25 2.97
C GLN A 110 -18.64 -2.51 2.95
N HIS A 111 -19.44 -1.46 3.04
CA HIS A 111 -20.90 -1.53 3.00
C HIS A 111 -21.48 -1.70 1.59
N SER A 112 -20.73 -1.40 0.53
CA SER A 112 -21.14 -1.61 -0.87
C SER A 112 -20.55 -2.86 -1.52
N LYS A 113 -19.71 -3.63 -0.81
CA LYS A 113 -19.12 -4.87 -1.35
C LYS A 113 -20.19 -5.97 -1.51
N PRO A 114 -20.31 -6.61 -2.69
CA PRO A 114 -21.28 -7.69 -2.93
C PRO A 114 -21.19 -8.84 -1.89
N TYR A 115 -19.98 -9.24 -1.53
CA TYR A 115 -19.73 -10.31 -0.56
C TYR A 115 -20.01 -9.93 0.90
N ALA A 116 -20.31 -8.66 1.20
CA ALA A 116 -20.76 -8.25 2.55
C ALA A 116 -22.22 -8.66 2.82
N PHE A 117 -23.01 -8.82 1.74
CA PHE A 117 -24.42 -9.19 1.81
C PHE A 117 -24.63 -10.70 1.84
N SER A 118 -23.94 -11.43 0.96
CA SER A 118 -24.10 -12.87 0.76
C SER A 118 -22.77 -13.52 0.38
N GLY A 119 -22.58 -14.78 0.79
CA GLY A 119 -21.47 -15.62 0.29
C GLY A 119 -21.59 -15.94 -1.20
N ASN A 120 -22.81 -15.90 -1.75
CA ASN A 120 -23.13 -16.05 -3.17
C ASN A 120 -23.92 -14.82 -3.65
N PRO A 121 -23.24 -13.74 -4.10
CA PRO A 121 -23.91 -12.52 -4.47
C PRO A 121 -24.78 -12.67 -5.74
N GLU A 122 -26.07 -12.33 -5.59
CA GLU A 122 -27.05 -12.21 -6.68
C GLU A 122 -26.94 -10.88 -7.47
N SER A 123 -27.68 -10.76 -8.57
CA SER A 123 -27.72 -9.57 -9.45
C SER A 123 -27.95 -8.25 -8.70
N SER A 124 -28.83 -8.25 -7.69
CA SER A 124 -29.10 -7.08 -6.84
C SER A 124 -27.84 -6.57 -6.12
N HIS A 125 -27.03 -7.47 -5.58
CA HIS A 125 -25.79 -7.13 -4.88
C HIS A 125 -24.72 -6.56 -5.81
N TRP A 126 -24.66 -7.05 -7.06
CA TRP A 126 -23.76 -6.49 -8.08
C TRP A 126 -24.20 -5.09 -8.51
N LEU A 127 -25.51 -4.84 -8.65
CA LEU A 127 -26.05 -3.50 -8.90
C LEU A 127 -25.77 -2.54 -7.75
N ILE A 128 -25.87 -2.99 -6.49
CA ILE A 128 -25.50 -2.21 -5.30
C ILE A 128 -24.04 -1.75 -5.39
N ALA A 129 -23.12 -2.61 -5.81
CA ALA A 129 -21.70 -2.24 -5.94
C ALA A 129 -21.45 -1.19 -7.03
N LEU A 130 -22.13 -1.30 -8.18
CA LEU A 130 -22.06 -0.30 -9.25
C LEU A 130 -22.64 1.04 -8.81
N PHE A 131 -23.80 1.03 -8.16
CA PHE A 131 -24.41 2.24 -7.61
C PHE A 131 -23.51 2.87 -6.53
N GLY A 132 -22.92 2.05 -5.68
CA GLY A 132 -21.92 2.46 -4.71
C GLY A 132 -20.72 3.14 -5.35
N PHE A 133 -20.21 2.61 -6.47
CA PHE A 133 -19.14 3.25 -7.23
C PHE A 133 -19.54 4.64 -7.75
N VAL A 134 -20.76 4.79 -8.28
CA VAL A 134 -21.26 6.10 -8.76
C VAL A 134 -21.32 7.13 -7.63
N ILE A 135 -21.84 6.75 -6.46
CA ILE A 135 -21.89 7.66 -5.31
C ILE A 135 -20.48 8.06 -4.87
N LEU A 136 -19.57 7.09 -4.73
CA LEU A 136 -18.18 7.36 -4.40
C LEU A 136 -17.50 8.25 -5.45
N PHE A 137 -17.84 8.07 -6.73
CA PHE A 137 -17.37 8.92 -7.81
C PHE A 137 -17.77 10.37 -7.57
N LEU A 138 -19.04 10.64 -7.27
CA LEU A 138 -19.53 11.99 -7.00
C LEU A 138 -18.86 12.63 -5.75
N ILE A 139 -18.56 11.83 -4.74
CA ILE A 139 -17.93 12.33 -3.51
C ILE A 139 -16.43 12.63 -3.71
N PHE A 140 -15.68 11.68 -4.29
CA PHE A 140 -14.22 11.70 -4.32
C PHE A 140 -13.63 12.25 -5.60
N TYR A 141 -14.42 12.42 -6.67
CA TYR A 141 -13.92 13.01 -7.91
C TYR A 141 -13.32 14.40 -7.66
N ARG A 142 -12.13 14.61 -8.22
CA ARG A 142 -11.45 15.89 -8.25
C ARG A 142 -12.04 16.73 -9.37
N TYR A 143 -13.13 17.44 -9.05
CA TYR A 143 -13.76 18.40 -9.94
C TYR A 143 -12.75 19.46 -10.42
N PRO A 144 -12.72 19.77 -11.73
CA PRO A 144 -11.91 20.87 -12.27
C PRO A 144 -12.28 22.22 -11.65
N GLU A 145 -11.30 23.10 -11.48
CA GLU A 145 -11.48 24.42 -10.84
C GLU A 145 -12.44 25.36 -11.60
N LYS A 146 -12.74 25.05 -12.87
CA LYS A 146 -13.71 25.78 -13.70
C LYS A 146 -15.16 25.61 -13.24
N PHE A 147 -15.46 24.54 -12.49
CA PHE A 147 -16.81 24.28 -12.00
C PHE A 147 -17.14 25.15 -10.79
N ASN A 148 -18.40 25.57 -10.67
CA ASN A 148 -18.87 26.35 -9.53
C ASN A 148 -18.70 25.58 -8.22
N SER A 149 -17.98 26.17 -7.26
CA SER A 149 -17.69 25.57 -5.96
C SER A 149 -18.95 25.23 -5.16
N LYS A 150 -20.00 26.06 -5.24
CA LYS A 150 -21.30 25.81 -4.59
C LYS A 150 -21.98 24.57 -5.17
N LEU A 151 -21.95 24.41 -6.50
CA LEU A 151 -22.51 23.24 -7.17
C LEU A 151 -21.74 21.97 -6.79
N ILE A 152 -20.41 22.02 -6.75
CA ILE A 152 -19.58 20.87 -6.32
C ILE A 152 -19.94 20.45 -4.89
N ILE A 153 -20.06 21.42 -3.98
CA ILE A 153 -20.44 21.14 -2.59
C ILE A 153 -21.85 20.55 -2.53
N ALA A 154 -22.82 21.10 -3.27
CA ALA A 154 -24.18 20.59 -3.33
C ALA A 154 -24.23 19.13 -3.85
N VAL A 155 -23.49 18.82 -4.92
CA VAL A 155 -23.38 17.45 -5.45
C VAL A 155 -22.81 16.49 -4.40
N LYS A 156 -21.75 16.89 -3.68
CA LYS A 156 -21.14 16.05 -2.64
C LYS A 156 -22.07 15.83 -1.45
N ILE A 157 -22.78 16.87 -1.01
CA ILE A 157 -23.77 16.78 0.07
C ILE A 157 -24.93 15.87 -0.36
N LEU A 158 -25.48 16.08 -1.55
CA LEU A 158 -26.56 15.26 -2.07
C LEU A 158 -26.14 13.79 -2.21
N ALA A 159 -24.96 13.53 -2.77
CA ALA A 159 -24.40 12.18 -2.84
C ALA A 159 -24.21 11.55 -1.45
N GLY A 160 -23.80 12.34 -0.45
CA GLY A 160 -23.71 11.90 0.94
C GLY A 160 -25.07 11.58 1.57
N ILE A 161 -26.10 12.39 1.32
CA ILE A 161 -27.47 12.13 1.79
C ILE A 161 -28.02 10.85 1.12
N ILE A 162 -27.82 10.72 -0.20
CA ILE A 162 -28.20 9.51 -0.94
C ILE A 162 -27.47 8.30 -0.38
N ALA A 163 -26.17 8.41 -0.04
CA ALA A 163 -25.41 7.32 0.58
C ALA A 163 -26.02 6.86 1.90
N ILE A 164 -26.35 7.81 2.79
CA ILE A 164 -26.91 7.52 4.12
C ILE A 164 -28.28 6.86 3.98
N PHE A 165 -29.16 7.43 3.13
CA PHE A 165 -30.46 6.85 2.85
C PHE A 165 -30.32 5.45 2.24
N PHE A 166 -29.44 5.30 1.25
CA PHE A 166 -29.19 4.02 0.59
C PHE A 166 -28.76 2.94 1.59
N PHE A 167 -27.76 3.22 2.43
CA PHE A 167 -27.27 2.24 3.41
C PHE A 167 -28.26 1.96 4.55
N SER A 168 -29.16 2.88 4.88
CA SER A 168 -30.20 2.61 5.89
C SER A 168 -31.24 1.61 5.42
N GLN A 169 -31.38 1.41 4.10
CA GLN A 169 -32.31 0.43 3.51
C GLN A 169 -31.69 -0.97 3.33
N LEU A 170 -30.37 -1.12 3.52
CA LEU A 170 -29.69 -2.38 3.24
C LEU A 170 -29.66 -3.31 4.44
N THR A 171 -29.90 -4.60 4.19
CA THR A 171 -29.72 -5.69 5.14
C THR A 171 -28.52 -6.53 4.71
N TYR A 172 -27.64 -6.83 5.63
CA TYR A 172 -26.39 -7.53 5.39
C TYR A 172 -26.45 -8.97 5.86
N SER A 173 -25.37 -9.72 5.62
CA SER A 173 -25.23 -11.09 6.14
C SER A 173 -25.59 -11.16 7.64
N LYS A 174 -26.32 -12.22 8.01
CA LYS A 174 -26.88 -12.43 9.36
C LYS A 174 -27.99 -11.45 9.77
N GLY A 175 -28.63 -10.75 8.84
CA GLY A 175 -29.78 -9.87 9.11
C GLY A 175 -29.41 -8.54 9.78
N SER A 176 -28.13 -8.19 9.81
CA SER A 176 -27.65 -6.95 10.43
C SER A 176 -27.87 -5.73 9.52
N GLY A 177 -28.20 -4.58 10.10
CA GLY A 177 -28.28 -3.30 9.38
C GLY A 177 -26.91 -2.66 9.14
N PHE A 178 -26.91 -1.34 8.98
CA PHE A 178 -25.69 -0.53 8.94
C PHE A 178 -24.95 -0.57 10.28
N LEU A 179 -23.62 -0.76 10.24
CA LEU A 179 -22.78 -0.80 11.44
C LEU A 179 -21.49 -0.02 11.21
N LEU A 180 -21.17 0.93 12.08
CA LEU A 180 -19.92 1.69 11.99
C LEU A 180 -18.67 0.81 12.15
N SER A 181 -18.78 -0.33 12.85
CA SER A 181 -17.70 -1.31 12.98
C SER A 181 -17.41 -2.09 11.70
N ARG A 182 -18.31 -2.07 10.70
CA ARG A 182 -18.13 -2.73 9.40
C ARG A 182 -17.38 -1.78 8.44
N SER A 183 -16.09 -1.61 8.69
CA SER A 183 -15.19 -0.80 7.86
C SER A 183 -14.10 -1.66 7.21
N ASP A 184 -13.62 -1.25 6.04
CA ASP A 184 -12.43 -1.86 5.44
C ASP A 184 -11.18 -1.56 6.29
N ILE A 185 -10.60 -2.59 6.89
CA ILE A 185 -9.50 -2.46 7.86
C ILE A 185 -8.23 -1.87 7.23
N ILE A 186 -7.95 -2.17 5.94
CA ILE A 186 -6.76 -1.69 5.23
C ILE A 186 -6.84 -0.17 5.09
N ILE A 187 -7.99 0.34 4.63
CA ILE A 187 -8.22 1.77 4.47
C ILE A 187 -8.32 2.47 5.85
N LEU A 188 -8.91 1.82 6.85
CA LEU A 188 -8.98 2.40 8.20
C LEU A 188 -7.60 2.59 8.82
N VAL A 189 -6.73 1.59 8.72
CA VAL A 189 -5.32 1.72 9.13
C VAL A 189 -4.66 2.85 8.35
N LEU A 190 -4.84 2.90 7.02
CA LEU A 190 -4.30 3.94 6.14
C LEU A 190 -4.71 5.35 6.61
N ALA A 191 -5.98 5.56 6.95
CA ALA A 191 -6.49 6.84 7.43
C ALA A 191 -5.75 7.33 8.68
N ASN A 192 -5.54 6.42 9.64
CA ASN A 192 -4.85 6.71 10.89
C ASN A 192 -3.37 7.00 10.65
N VAL A 193 -2.64 6.11 9.98
CA VAL A 193 -1.20 6.31 9.77
C VAL A 193 -0.89 7.45 8.80
N ALA A 194 -1.82 7.78 7.89
CA ALA A 194 -1.70 8.97 7.04
C ALA A 194 -1.78 10.26 7.85
N LEU A 195 -2.73 10.34 8.80
CA LEU A 195 -2.90 11.49 9.68
C LEU A 195 -1.66 11.70 10.55
N PHE A 196 -1.31 10.68 11.34
CA PHE A 196 -0.20 10.78 12.30
C PHE A 196 1.15 10.86 11.59
N GLY A 197 1.37 10.12 10.50
CA GLY A 197 2.61 10.22 9.73
C GLY A 197 2.81 11.60 9.08
N SER A 198 1.73 12.25 8.62
CA SER A 198 1.77 13.63 8.12
C SER A 198 2.11 14.63 9.23
N ILE A 199 1.50 14.48 10.40
CA ILE A 199 1.75 15.33 11.57
C ILE A 199 3.19 15.19 12.06
N ILE A 200 3.66 13.96 12.26
CA ILE A 200 5.05 13.68 12.67
C ILE A 200 6.00 14.32 11.68
N TRP A 201 5.84 14.05 10.37
CA TRP A 201 6.72 14.63 9.37
C TRP A 201 6.69 16.16 9.38
N LEU A 202 5.51 16.80 9.54
CA LEU A 202 5.38 18.26 9.56
C LEU A 202 6.24 18.91 10.67
N PHE A 203 6.25 18.30 11.85
CA PHE A 203 7.01 18.78 13.01
C PHE A 203 8.48 18.34 13.01
N THR A 204 8.83 17.30 12.25
CA THR A 204 10.20 16.77 12.19
C THR A 204 10.88 16.94 10.82
N LYS A 205 10.31 17.74 9.92
CA LYS A 205 10.76 17.87 8.50
C LYS A 205 12.22 18.30 8.34
N ASP A 206 12.76 18.97 9.35
CA ASP A 206 14.13 19.52 9.38
C ASP A 206 15.06 18.72 10.30
N ASN A 207 14.51 17.79 11.11
CA ASN A 207 15.28 17.02 12.08
C ASN A 207 14.91 15.52 12.04
N LEU A 208 15.77 14.74 11.38
CA LEU A 208 15.62 13.30 11.27
C LEU A 208 15.72 12.57 12.62
N LEU A 209 16.54 13.05 13.56
CA LEU A 209 16.71 12.39 14.85
C LEU A 209 15.41 12.43 15.67
N ILE A 210 14.72 13.57 15.68
CA ILE A 210 13.40 13.69 16.33
C ILE A 210 12.38 12.77 15.63
N ARG A 211 12.45 12.64 14.31
CA ARG A 211 11.58 11.70 13.58
C ARG A 211 11.82 10.25 14.01
N LEU A 212 13.08 9.86 14.19
CA LEU A 212 13.46 8.52 14.66
C LEU A 212 13.13 8.31 16.14
N SER A 213 13.16 9.37 16.97
CA SER A 213 12.76 9.24 18.38
C SER A 213 11.28 8.89 18.53
N PHE A 214 10.40 9.37 17.65
CA PHE A 214 9.00 8.91 17.62
C PHE A 214 8.88 7.40 17.38
N LEU A 215 9.69 6.83 16.49
CA LEU A 215 9.73 5.37 16.31
C LEU A 215 10.29 4.66 17.53
N ALA A 216 11.30 5.22 18.20
CA ALA A 216 11.87 4.64 19.41
C ALA A 216 10.85 4.60 20.57
N PHE A 217 10.08 5.67 20.78
CA PHE A 217 9.01 5.68 21.78
C PHE A 217 7.88 4.72 21.42
N LEU A 218 7.47 4.68 20.14
CA LEU A 218 6.48 3.71 19.67
C LEU A 218 6.96 2.26 19.88
N LEU A 219 8.26 2.00 19.68
CA LEU A 219 8.87 0.69 19.93
C LEU A 219 8.79 0.34 21.41
N ALA A 220 9.10 1.30 22.30
CA ALA A 220 8.99 1.11 23.74
C ALA A 220 7.54 0.80 24.15
N PHE A 221 6.55 1.55 23.64
CA PHE A 221 5.13 1.27 23.90
C PHE A 221 4.73 -0.12 23.43
N ARG A 222 5.19 -0.52 22.24
CA ARG A 222 4.88 -1.83 21.69
C ARG A 222 5.47 -2.96 22.53
N ILE A 223 6.77 -2.90 22.85
CA ILE A 223 7.44 -3.99 23.58
C ILE A 223 6.88 -4.14 25.00
N THR A 224 6.41 -3.04 25.60
CA THR A 224 5.92 -3.03 26.99
C THR A 224 4.40 -3.15 27.12
N HIS A 225 3.65 -3.24 26.01
CA HIS A 225 2.17 -3.21 26.07
C HIS A 225 1.54 -4.41 26.80
N ASN A 226 2.26 -5.53 26.91
CA ASN A 226 1.78 -6.75 27.58
C ASN A 226 2.01 -6.72 29.09
N ILE A 227 2.65 -5.69 29.63
CA ILE A 227 2.87 -5.55 31.07
C ILE A 227 1.57 -5.01 31.69
N GLU A 228 0.79 -5.90 32.29
CA GLU A 228 -0.49 -5.56 32.94
C GLU A 228 -0.32 -4.44 33.97
N GLY A 229 -1.28 -3.52 34.02
CA GLY A 229 -1.25 -2.36 34.94
C GLY A 229 -0.27 -1.24 34.57
N SER A 230 0.55 -1.39 33.52
CA SER A 230 1.47 -0.34 33.08
C SER A 230 0.75 0.80 32.33
N TRP A 231 1.26 2.03 32.46
CA TRP A 231 0.74 3.17 31.70
C TRP A 231 0.97 3.02 30.18
N THR A 232 1.99 2.24 29.77
CA THR A 232 2.24 1.94 28.36
C THR A 232 1.18 0.99 27.79
N ALA A 233 0.73 -0.01 28.56
CA ALA A 233 -0.43 -0.83 28.20
C ALA A 233 -1.71 0.02 28.09
N TRP A 234 -1.91 0.99 28.98
CA TRP A 234 -3.04 1.93 28.89
C TRP A 234 -3.02 2.75 27.59
N ILE A 235 -1.85 3.32 27.23
CA ILE A 235 -1.69 4.04 25.95
C ILE A 235 -1.93 3.11 24.75
N TRP A 236 -1.38 1.90 24.78
CA TRP A 236 -1.50 0.96 23.66
C TRP A 236 -2.96 0.56 23.37
N ASN A 237 -3.76 0.42 24.44
CA ASN A 237 -5.18 0.09 24.38
C ASN A 237 -6.09 1.31 24.20
N LEU A 238 -5.53 2.51 24.01
CA LEU A 238 -6.31 3.73 23.87
C LEU A 238 -7.11 3.74 22.56
N THR A 239 -8.44 3.76 22.69
CA THR A 239 -9.41 3.70 21.58
C THR A 239 -10.53 4.75 21.77
N PRO A 240 -10.24 6.08 21.77
CA PRO A 240 -11.22 7.14 22.00
C PRO A 240 -12.46 7.06 21.10
N VAL A 241 -12.31 6.55 19.88
CA VAL A 241 -13.41 6.27 18.95
C VAL A 241 -13.15 4.88 18.35
N PRO A 242 -13.60 3.77 18.99
CA PRO A 242 -13.19 2.41 18.64
C PRO A 242 -13.43 2.00 17.18
N GLU A 243 -14.41 2.61 16.53
CA GLU A 243 -14.78 2.39 15.13
C GLU A 243 -13.82 3.07 14.15
N ILE A 244 -13.12 4.13 14.59
CA ILE A 244 -12.31 4.98 13.73
C ILE A 244 -10.82 4.89 14.07
N TYR A 245 -10.50 4.88 15.36
CA TYR A 245 -9.14 5.02 15.87
C TYR A 245 -8.84 3.94 16.91
N LYS A 246 -7.67 3.30 16.73
CA LYS A 246 -7.02 2.45 17.72
C LYS A 246 -5.55 2.81 17.76
N PHE A 247 -4.99 3.05 18.95
CA PHE A 247 -3.57 3.43 19.07
C PHE A 247 -2.65 2.37 18.44
N TYR A 248 -2.98 1.09 18.61
CA TYR A 248 -2.31 -0.04 17.95
C TYR A 248 -2.10 0.15 16.43
N PHE A 249 -2.97 0.85 15.69
CA PHE A 249 -2.76 1.12 14.26
C PHE A 249 -1.50 1.95 14.00
N LEU A 250 -1.01 2.71 14.99
CA LEU A 250 0.19 3.52 14.84
C LEU A 250 1.46 2.67 14.73
N GLN A 251 1.43 1.37 15.07
CA GLN A 251 2.54 0.45 14.80
C GLN A 251 3.01 0.47 13.34
N TYR A 252 2.10 0.73 12.39
CA TYR A 252 2.44 0.78 10.97
C TYR A 252 3.27 2.03 10.59
N LEU A 253 3.50 2.96 11.53
CA LEU A 253 4.49 4.02 11.39
C LEU A 253 5.91 3.47 11.21
N PHE A 254 6.20 2.24 11.66
CA PHE A 254 7.45 1.53 11.34
C PHE A 254 7.65 1.29 9.85
N ILE A 255 6.61 1.46 9.01
CA ILE A 255 6.71 1.42 7.55
C ILE A 255 6.62 2.83 6.95
N VAL A 256 5.69 3.64 7.45
CA VAL A 256 5.42 4.99 6.91
C VAL A 256 6.62 5.92 7.13
N ILE A 257 7.26 5.90 8.30
CA ILE A 257 8.39 6.78 8.61
C ILE A 257 9.62 6.46 7.74
N PRO A 258 10.05 5.20 7.55
CA PRO A 258 11.03 4.86 6.51
C PRO A 258 10.67 5.42 5.14
N GLY A 259 9.39 5.33 4.75
CA GLY A 259 8.85 5.97 3.56
C GLY A 259 9.14 7.47 3.53
N THR A 260 8.81 8.22 4.60
CA THR A 260 9.05 9.66 4.65
C THR A 260 10.53 10.06 4.51
N ILE A 261 11.45 9.23 5.05
CA ILE A 261 12.90 9.45 4.93
C ILE A 261 13.32 9.36 3.46
N VAL A 262 12.88 8.31 2.78
CA VAL A 262 13.15 8.13 1.34
C VAL A 262 12.45 9.22 0.52
N GLY A 263 11.25 9.64 0.92
CA GLY A 263 10.54 10.76 0.30
C GLY A 263 11.31 12.07 0.35
N ASP A 264 11.98 12.39 1.48
CA ASP A 264 12.84 13.58 1.58
C ASP A 264 14.03 13.48 0.61
N LEU A 265 14.61 12.29 0.44
CA LEU A 265 15.71 12.04 -0.50
C LEU A 265 15.27 12.19 -1.96
N ILE A 266 14.11 11.63 -2.34
CA ILE A 266 13.57 11.78 -3.69
C ILE A 266 13.23 13.26 -3.96
N TYR A 267 12.67 13.98 -2.98
CA TYR A 267 12.35 15.39 -3.10
C TYR A 267 13.62 16.22 -3.36
N LYS A 268 14.71 15.94 -2.64
CA LYS A 268 16.03 16.57 -2.88
C LYS A 268 16.56 16.26 -4.29
N LEU A 269 16.47 15.01 -4.75
CA LEU A 269 16.88 14.63 -6.11
C LEU A 269 16.10 15.42 -7.18
N ILE A 270 14.77 15.46 -7.07
CA ILE A 270 13.90 16.08 -8.07
C ILE A 270 14.16 17.59 -8.21
N ASN A 271 14.46 18.26 -7.09
CA ASN A 271 14.73 19.69 -7.04
C ASN A 271 16.21 20.05 -7.19
N SER A 272 17.10 19.06 -7.32
CA SER A 272 18.50 19.33 -7.66
C SER A 272 18.62 19.76 -9.13
N ASN A 273 19.33 20.86 -9.38
CA ASN A 273 19.66 21.35 -10.73
C ASN A 273 20.97 20.74 -11.27
N VAL A 274 21.33 19.55 -10.79
CA VAL A 274 22.58 18.89 -11.16
C VAL A 274 22.38 18.17 -12.49
N ASN A 275 23.07 18.63 -13.53
CA ASN A 275 23.25 17.86 -14.77
C ASN A 275 24.44 16.93 -14.57
N ASP A 276 24.21 15.63 -14.66
CA ASP A 276 25.28 14.63 -14.64
C ASP A 276 26.22 14.86 -15.84
N LYS A 277 27.48 15.18 -15.54
CA LYS A 277 28.52 15.44 -16.56
C LYS A 277 29.12 14.14 -17.13
N GLU A 278 29.04 13.03 -16.40
CA GLU A 278 29.54 11.73 -16.82
C GLU A 278 28.40 10.68 -16.86
N PRO A 279 28.17 10.02 -18.01
CA PRO A 279 27.20 8.94 -18.10
C PRO A 279 27.72 7.68 -17.40
N GLU A 280 26.88 7.03 -16.60
CA GLU A 280 27.22 5.77 -15.94
C GLU A 280 27.21 4.58 -16.89
N LYS A 281 28.00 3.56 -16.54
CA LYS A 281 28.02 2.30 -17.29
C LYS A 281 26.72 1.53 -17.08
N ASN A 282 26.08 1.12 -18.18
CA ASN A 282 24.86 0.30 -18.16
C ASN A 282 25.00 -0.99 -17.32
N VAL A 283 26.20 -1.57 -17.26
CA VAL A 283 26.48 -2.77 -16.44
C VAL A 283 26.11 -2.55 -14.97
N TYR A 284 26.45 -1.39 -14.39
CA TYR A 284 26.12 -1.12 -12.99
C TYR A 284 24.60 -0.99 -12.78
N ALA A 285 23.89 -0.38 -13.72
CA ALA A 285 22.43 -0.28 -13.68
C ALA A 285 21.77 -1.67 -13.72
N TYR A 286 22.21 -2.55 -14.63
CA TYR A 286 21.70 -3.92 -14.72
C TYR A 286 21.98 -4.71 -13.45
N LEU A 287 23.20 -4.63 -12.91
CA LEU A 287 23.56 -5.32 -11.67
C LEU A 287 22.74 -4.83 -10.48
N ILE A 288 22.56 -3.52 -10.33
CA ILE A 288 21.73 -2.95 -9.25
C ILE A 288 20.26 -3.38 -9.40
N LEU A 289 19.72 -3.36 -10.62
CA LEU A 289 18.35 -3.80 -10.89
C LEU A 289 18.16 -5.27 -10.53
N LEU A 290 19.04 -6.14 -11.02
CA LEU A 290 18.98 -7.58 -10.77
C LEU A 290 19.17 -7.90 -9.29
N LEU A 291 20.16 -7.31 -8.62
CA LEU A 291 20.38 -7.52 -7.19
C LEU A 291 19.22 -7.01 -6.34
N SER A 292 18.60 -5.88 -6.70
CA SER A 292 17.44 -5.35 -5.96
C SER A 292 16.26 -6.32 -6.02
N ILE A 293 15.97 -6.88 -7.20
CA ILE A 293 14.92 -7.89 -7.37
C ILE A 293 15.30 -9.19 -6.67
N PHE A 294 16.55 -9.61 -6.79
CA PHE A 294 17.04 -10.85 -6.22
C PHE A 294 17.01 -10.84 -4.69
N ILE A 295 17.36 -9.72 -4.03
CA ILE A 295 17.27 -9.56 -2.57
C ILE A 295 15.83 -9.76 -2.08
N ILE A 296 14.83 -9.26 -2.82
CA ILE A 296 13.42 -9.44 -2.49
C ILE A 296 13.04 -10.93 -2.59
N ILE A 297 13.38 -11.58 -3.71
CA ILE A 297 13.08 -13.00 -3.94
C ILE A 297 13.79 -13.88 -2.91
N TRP A 298 15.07 -13.60 -2.62
CA TRP A 298 15.88 -14.32 -1.64
C TRP A 298 15.26 -14.28 -0.25
N ASN A 299 14.84 -13.10 0.19
CA ASN A 299 14.19 -12.94 1.50
C ASN A 299 12.82 -13.62 1.56
N LEU A 300 12.00 -13.52 0.51
CA LEU A 300 10.75 -14.27 0.45
C LEU A 300 10.99 -15.77 0.52
N PHE A 301 11.94 -16.29 -0.26
CA PHE A 301 12.30 -17.70 -0.27
C PHE A 301 12.80 -18.19 1.10
N GLY A 302 13.77 -17.47 1.68
CA GLY A 302 14.39 -17.86 2.94
C GLY A 302 13.45 -17.77 4.14
N LEU A 303 12.62 -16.71 4.20
CA LEU A 303 11.68 -16.50 5.30
C LEU A 303 10.46 -17.42 5.20
N TYR A 304 9.99 -17.74 3.98
CA TYR A 304 8.89 -18.70 3.76
C TYR A 304 9.30 -20.13 4.12
N ASN A 305 10.47 -20.58 3.66
CA ASN A 305 10.97 -21.94 3.92
C ASN A 305 11.67 -22.08 5.29
N ARG A 306 11.75 -21.00 6.06
CA ARG A 306 12.43 -20.96 7.38
C ARG A 306 13.93 -21.27 7.33
N TYR A 307 14.59 -21.04 6.20
CA TYR A 307 16.05 -21.12 6.06
C TYR A 307 16.72 -19.85 6.59
N LEU A 308 16.57 -19.57 7.89
CA LEU A 308 16.86 -18.26 8.49
C LEU A 308 18.34 -17.85 8.40
N ILE A 309 19.25 -18.76 8.77
CA ILE A 309 20.70 -18.49 8.74
C ILE A 309 21.16 -18.28 7.30
N LEU A 310 20.73 -19.16 6.39
CA LEU A 310 21.01 -19.04 4.96
C LEU A 310 20.47 -17.72 4.39
N ASN A 311 19.24 -17.34 4.78
CA ASN A 311 18.64 -16.10 4.36
C ASN A 311 19.47 -14.88 4.81
N LEU A 312 19.86 -14.86 6.08
CA LEU A 312 20.64 -13.76 6.67
C LEU A 312 22.01 -13.65 6.03
N THR A 313 22.77 -14.75 5.94
CA THR A 313 24.12 -14.75 5.36
C THR A 313 24.09 -14.38 3.88
N GLY A 314 23.15 -14.93 3.12
CA GLY A 314 22.94 -14.56 1.72
C GLY A 314 22.55 -13.08 1.57
N THR A 315 21.66 -12.58 2.42
CA THR A 315 21.27 -11.16 2.40
C THR A 315 22.48 -10.25 2.67
N VAL A 316 23.28 -10.53 3.69
CA VAL A 316 24.51 -9.76 3.98
C VAL A 316 25.47 -9.80 2.79
N LEU A 317 25.65 -10.95 2.16
CA LEU A 317 26.48 -11.09 0.96
C LEU A 317 25.97 -10.22 -0.21
N PHE A 318 24.68 -10.27 -0.53
CA PHE A 318 24.13 -9.48 -1.65
C PHE A 318 24.15 -7.97 -1.36
N LEU A 319 23.92 -7.57 -0.10
CA LEU A 319 24.09 -6.18 0.33
C LEU A 319 25.55 -5.73 0.18
N PHE A 320 26.51 -6.57 0.55
CA PHE A 320 27.93 -6.27 0.38
C PHE A 320 28.32 -6.15 -1.10
N LEU A 321 27.86 -7.06 -1.97
CA LEU A 321 28.07 -6.96 -3.42
C LEU A 321 27.49 -5.67 -4.00
N MET A 322 26.29 -5.28 -3.57
CA MET A 322 25.65 -4.04 -3.98
C MET A 322 26.42 -2.81 -3.49
N PHE A 323 26.96 -2.86 -2.27
CA PHE A 323 27.86 -1.82 -1.74
C PHE A 323 29.13 -1.66 -2.60
N LEU A 324 29.76 -2.77 -3.01
CA LEU A 324 30.93 -2.76 -3.90
C LEU A 324 30.63 -2.19 -5.30
N ILE A 325 29.38 -2.32 -5.77
CA ILE A 325 28.96 -1.68 -7.02
C ILE A 325 28.81 -0.17 -6.81
N PHE A 326 28.13 0.25 -5.75
CA PHE A 326 27.94 1.68 -5.43
C PHE A 326 29.22 2.42 -5.03
N SER A 327 30.30 1.73 -4.67
CA SER A 327 31.60 2.37 -4.47
C SER A 327 32.27 2.76 -5.78
N LYS A 328 31.85 2.18 -6.91
CA LYS A 328 32.40 2.43 -8.26
C LYS A 328 31.58 3.43 -9.09
N THR A 329 30.41 3.85 -8.61
CA THR A 329 29.50 4.77 -9.30
C THR A 329 29.68 6.21 -8.81
N LYS A 330 29.57 7.19 -9.71
CA LYS A 330 29.84 8.61 -9.48
C LYS A 330 28.70 9.55 -9.86
N SER A 331 27.73 9.15 -10.68
CA SER A 331 26.62 10.04 -11.07
C SER A 331 25.73 10.41 -9.89
N HIS A 332 25.12 11.59 -9.96
CA HIS A 332 24.19 12.09 -8.96
C HIS A 332 23.00 11.14 -8.77
N LEU A 333 22.48 10.54 -9.84
CA LEU A 333 21.40 9.56 -9.77
C LEU A 333 21.82 8.30 -8.97
N PHE A 334 23.03 7.79 -9.19
CA PHE A 334 23.51 6.61 -8.46
C PHE A 334 23.95 6.95 -7.02
N MET A 335 24.40 8.18 -6.74
CA MET A 335 24.59 8.66 -5.37
C MET A 335 23.26 8.68 -4.60
N PHE A 336 22.17 9.08 -5.26
CA PHE A 336 20.84 8.97 -4.70
C PHE A 336 20.46 7.49 -4.43
N TYR A 337 20.66 6.59 -5.40
CA TYR A 337 20.41 5.16 -5.22
C TYR A 337 21.21 4.57 -4.06
N LYS A 338 22.48 4.95 -3.92
CA LYS A 338 23.33 4.57 -2.80
C LYS A 338 22.78 5.07 -1.46
N SER A 339 22.28 6.31 -1.43
CA SER A 339 21.70 6.91 -0.21
C SER A 339 20.46 6.16 0.26
N ILE A 340 19.54 5.81 -0.65
CA ILE A 340 18.35 5.02 -0.30
C ILE A 340 18.71 3.54 -0.03
N PHE A 341 19.73 3.00 -0.69
CA PHE A 341 20.27 1.67 -0.42
C PHE A 341 20.75 1.51 1.04
N TYR A 342 21.42 2.51 1.62
CA TYR A 342 21.83 2.44 3.02
C TYR A 342 20.63 2.33 3.97
N TRP A 343 19.54 3.04 3.70
CA TRP A 343 18.30 2.88 4.45
C TRP A 343 17.67 1.50 4.21
N ALA A 344 17.69 0.99 2.97
CA ALA A 344 17.19 -0.34 2.65
C ALA A 344 17.92 -1.44 3.45
N ALA A 345 19.25 -1.40 3.43
CA ALA A 345 20.12 -2.31 4.16
C ALA A 345 19.88 -2.21 5.68
N PHE A 346 19.82 -0.99 6.22
CA PHE A 346 19.57 -0.74 7.64
C PHE A 346 18.25 -1.36 8.12
N TRP A 347 17.13 -1.06 7.45
CA TRP A 347 15.82 -1.58 7.84
C TRP A 347 15.71 -3.10 7.65
N LEU A 348 16.28 -3.63 6.57
CA LEU A 348 16.27 -5.07 6.31
C LEU A 348 17.07 -5.85 7.36
N LEU A 349 18.30 -5.42 7.68
CA LEU A 349 19.15 -6.12 8.64
C LEU A 349 18.60 -6.04 10.07
N ILE A 350 18.06 -4.89 10.47
CA ILE A 350 17.38 -4.77 11.77
C ILE A 350 16.13 -5.66 11.79
N GLY A 351 15.33 -5.65 10.72
CA GLY A 351 14.14 -6.51 10.63
C GLY A 351 14.45 -8.00 10.71
N LEU A 352 15.52 -8.46 10.04
CA LEU A 352 16.00 -9.83 10.15
C LEU A 352 16.56 -10.16 11.53
N SER A 353 17.10 -9.17 12.25
CA SER A 353 17.55 -9.35 13.64
C SER A 353 16.37 -9.49 14.61
N PHE A 354 15.24 -8.84 14.34
CA PHE A 354 14.00 -8.99 15.11
C PHE A 354 13.20 -10.25 14.78
N GLU A 355 13.65 -11.09 13.84
CA GLU A 355 12.90 -12.25 13.35
C GLU A 355 12.49 -13.19 14.50
N SER A 356 13.36 -13.42 15.48
CA SER A 356 13.11 -14.33 16.60
C SER A 356 12.21 -13.76 17.70
N PHE A 357 12.09 -12.44 17.83
CA PHE A 357 11.53 -11.77 19.02
C PHE A 357 10.04 -12.09 19.28
N GLU A 358 9.23 -12.20 18.23
CA GLU A 358 7.78 -12.48 18.34
C GLU A 358 7.43 -13.87 17.76
N GLY A 359 8.35 -14.84 17.87
CA GLY A 359 8.14 -16.21 17.36
C GLY A 359 8.16 -16.30 15.84
N GLY A 360 9.02 -15.54 15.19
CA GLY A 360 9.17 -15.51 13.73
C GLY A 360 8.41 -14.35 13.06
N ILE A 361 8.88 -13.94 11.87
CA ILE A 361 8.22 -12.92 11.06
C ILE A 361 6.79 -13.34 10.67
N LYS A 362 5.80 -12.50 10.93
CA LYS A 362 4.39 -12.74 10.59
C LYS A 362 3.66 -11.44 10.21
N LYS A 363 2.68 -11.56 9.31
CA LYS A 363 1.75 -10.48 8.94
C LYS A 363 0.58 -10.36 9.91
N ASP A 364 0.02 -11.49 10.36
CA ASP A 364 -1.18 -11.52 11.20
C ASP A 364 -1.02 -12.56 12.34
N PRO A 365 -0.81 -12.16 13.61
CA PRO A 365 -0.55 -10.78 14.05
C PRO A 365 0.75 -10.24 13.45
N SER A 366 0.77 -8.94 13.12
CA SER A 366 1.93 -8.32 12.48
C SER A 366 3.05 -8.11 13.49
N THR A 367 4.26 -8.49 13.09
CA THR A 367 5.47 -8.47 13.92
C THR A 367 6.38 -7.27 13.61
N LEU A 368 7.27 -6.91 14.53
CA LEU A 368 8.33 -5.91 14.32
C LEU A 368 9.23 -6.29 13.15
N SER A 369 9.62 -7.56 13.07
CA SER A 369 10.38 -8.08 11.92
C SER A 369 9.65 -7.79 10.60
N TYR A 370 8.34 -8.03 10.56
CA TYR A 370 7.52 -7.78 9.37
C TYR A 370 7.57 -6.32 8.91
N TYR A 371 7.39 -5.35 9.80
CA TYR A 371 7.42 -3.93 9.41
C TYR A 371 8.78 -3.49 8.86
N LEU A 372 9.87 -3.93 9.50
CA LEU A 372 11.22 -3.47 9.18
C LEU A 372 11.79 -4.17 7.94
N VAL A 373 11.63 -5.51 7.83
CA VAL A 373 12.00 -6.26 6.63
C VAL A 373 11.26 -5.71 5.41
N THR A 374 9.94 -5.56 5.50
CA THR A 374 9.13 -5.11 4.36
C THR A 374 9.44 -3.65 3.96
N SER A 375 9.84 -2.80 4.91
CA SER A 375 10.34 -1.46 4.60
C SER A 375 11.63 -1.49 3.79
N GLY A 376 12.59 -2.34 4.17
CA GLY A 376 13.82 -2.55 3.39
C GLY A 376 13.53 -3.07 1.97
N LEU A 377 12.66 -4.08 1.86
CA LEU A 377 12.25 -4.65 0.58
C LEU A 377 11.49 -3.64 -0.31
N ALA A 378 10.68 -2.76 0.26
CA ALA A 378 9.99 -1.70 -0.47
C ALA A 378 11.00 -0.72 -1.11
N ILE A 379 12.10 -0.41 -0.41
CA ILE A 379 13.16 0.44 -0.94
C ILE A 379 13.91 -0.25 -2.07
N PHE A 380 14.21 -1.55 -1.98
CA PHE A 380 14.78 -2.30 -3.11
C PHE A 380 13.85 -2.31 -4.32
N CYS A 381 12.54 -2.47 -4.12
CA CYS A 381 11.56 -2.39 -5.18
C CYS A 381 11.53 -0.99 -5.82
N LEU A 382 11.63 0.06 -5.00
CA LEU A 382 11.76 1.44 -5.49
C LEU A 382 13.05 1.65 -6.31
N ILE A 383 14.19 1.15 -5.85
CA ILE A 383 15.46 1.21 -6.60
C ILE A 383 15.30 0.55 -7.96
N ALA A 384 14.69 -0.65 -8.02
CA ALA A 384 14.42 -1.35 -9.26
C ALA A 384 13.56 -0.52 -10.23
N PHE A 385 12.45 0.07 -9.77
CA PHE A 385 11.62 0.94 -10.59
C PHE A 385 12.35 2.21 -11.03
N SER A 386 13.12 2.85 -10.15
CA SER A 386 13.92 4.02 -10.50
C SER A 386 14.98 3.70 -11.56
N VAL A 387 15.66 2.55 -11.50
CA VAL A 387 16.59 2.16 -12.57
C VAL A 387 15.87 2.01 -13.91
N VAL A 388 14.70 1.38 -13.94
CA VAL A 388 13.92 1.21 -15.19
C VAL A 388 13.43 2.55 -15.77
N ILE A 389 12.93 3.45 -14.91
CA ILE A 389 12.32 4.71 -15.32
C ILE A 389 13.36 5.81 -15.52
N ASP A 390 14.20 6.03 -14.52
CA ASP A 390 15.07 7.20 -14.43
C ASP A 390 16.40 6.97 -15.16
N PHE A 391 16.95 5.75 -15.14
CA PHE A 391 18.17 5.41 -15.88
C PHE A 391 17.87 4.90 -17.31
N PHE A 392 17.14 3.79 -17.46
CA PHE A 392 16.87 3.21 -18.78
C PHE A 392 15.80 3.96 -19.60
N LYS A 393 15.11 4.94 -18.99
CA LYS A 393 14.04 5.74 -19.64
C LYS A 393 12.90 4.88 -20.21
N LYS A 394 12.66 3.69 -19.64
CA LYS A 394 11.62 2.74 -20.09
C LYS A 394 10.28 2.95 -19.38
N LYS A 395 9.90 4.21 -19.14
CA LYS A 395 8.61 4.59 -18.52
C LYS A 395 7.42 3.89 -19.18
N LYS A 396 7.39 3.82 -20.52
CA LYS A 396 6.31 3.19 -21.29
C LYS A 396 6.08 1.71 -20.91
N ALA A 397 7.13 0.97 -20.60
CA ALA A 397 7.05 -0.46 -20.28
C ALA A 397 6.28 -0.74 -18.97
N ILE A 398 6.30 0.20 -18.04
CA ILE A 398 5.64 0.07 -16.72
C ILE A 398 4.57 1.14 -16.50
N ASN A 399 4.11 1.78 -17.57
CA ASN A 399 3.18 2.90 -17.47
C ASN A 399 1.84 2.48 -16.85
N LEU A 400 1.42 1.23 -17.03
CA LEU A 400 0.23 0.69 -16.37
C LEU A 400 0.35 0.75 -14.84
N LEU A 401 1.52 0.42 -14.28
CA LEU A 401 1.78 0.54 -12.85
C LEU A 401 1.69 2.01 -12.41
N ILE A 402 2.35 2.90 -13.14
CA ILE A 402 2.34 4.34 -12.85
C ILE A 402 0.90 4.85 -12.84
N GLU A 403 0.12 4.62 -13.90
CA GLU A 403 -1.26 5.10 -14.03
C GLU A 403 -2.19 4.61 -12.91
N ASN A 404 -1.99 3.39 -12.41
CA ASN A 404 -2.71 2.84 -11.27
C ASN A 404 -2.29 3.51 -9.95
N GLY A 405 -0.99 3.70 -9.73
CA GLY A 405 -0.48 4.37 -8.53
C GLY A 405 -0.83 5.86 -8.45
N GLN A 406 -1.10 6.51 -9.58
CA GLN A 406 -1.59 7.89 -9.64
C GLN A 406 -3.05 8.03 -9.17
N ASN A 407 -3.83 6.96 -9.17
CA ASN A 407 -5.25 6.95 -8.82
C ASN A 407 -5.61 5.77 -7.89
N PRO A 408 -5.02 5.74 -6.69
CA PRO A 408 -5.05 4.54 -5.86
C PRO A 408 -6.45 4.17 -5.36
N MET A 409 -7.33 5.16 -5.17
CA MET A 409 -8.70 4.91 -4.70
C MET A 409 -9.55 4.21 -5.78
N ILE A 410 -9.45 4.66 -7.04
CA ILE A 410 -10.13 3.98 -8.15
C ILE A 410 -9.53 2.60 -8.33
N ALA A 411 -8.19 2.48 -8.34
CA ALA A 411 -7.50 1.20 -8.47
C ALA A 411 -8.00 0.16 -7.46
N TYR A 412 -8.16 0.55 -6.20
CA TYR A 412 -8.64 -0.32 -5.11
C TYR A 412 -10.08 -0.82 -5.35
N LEU A 413 -10.93 -0.02 -5.99
CA LEU A 413 -12.33 -0.33 -6.26
C LEU A 413 -12.58 -1.02 -7.60
N SER A 414 -11.72 -0.80 -8.59
CA SER A 414 -11.93 -1.25 -9.97
C SER A 414 -12.26 -2.74 -10.07
N GLY A 415 -11.58 -3.59 -9.30
CA GLY A 415 -11.87 -5.03 -9.28
C GLY A 415 -13.25 -5.36 -8.71
N SER A 416 -13.53 -4.87 -7.50
CA SER A 416 -14.71 -5.29 -6.72
C SER A 416 -16.01 -4.55 -7.07
N HIS A 417 -15.92 -3.32 -7.58
CA HIS A 417 -17.08 -2.44 -7.79
C HIS A 417 -17.33 -2.07 -9.26
N ILE A 418 -16.46 -2.47 -10.18
CA ILE A 418 -16.66 -2.24 -11.62
C ILE A 418 -16.53 -3.56 -12.38
N VAL A 419 -15.33 -4.14 -12.40
CA VAL A 419 -15.01 -5.31 -13.24
C VAL A 419 -15.86 -6.51 -12.85
N MET A 420 -15.82 -6.94 -11.59
CA MET A 420 -16.57 -8.12 -11.16
C MET A 420 -18.10 -7.93 -11.29
N PRO A 421 -18.70 -6.80 -10.87
CA PRO A 421 -20.13 -6.55 -11.11
C PRO A 421 -20.53 -6.59 -12.58
N ILE A 422 -19.77 -5.98 -13.49
CA ILE A 422 -20.08 -6.00 -14.93
C ILE A 422 -19.99 -7.43 -15.47
N LEU A 423 -18.93 -8.18 -15.11
CA LEU A 423 -18.78 -9.57 -15.55
C LEU A 423 -19.87 -10.48 -14.98
N ALA A 424 -20.31 -10.25 -13.75
CA ALA A 424 -21.39 -11.00 -13.13
C ALA A 424 -22.74 -10.74 -13.82
N LEU A 425 -23.10 -9.47 -14.01
CA LEU A 425 -24.38 -9.08 -14.63
C LEU A 425 -24.49 -9.45 -16.11
N THR A 426 -23.37 -9.53 -16.82
CA THR A 426 -23.32 -9.98 -18.23
C THR A 426 -23.26 -11.49 -18.39
N GLY A 427 -23.13 -12.26 -17.31
CA GLY A 427 -22.92 -13.71 -17.34
C GLY A 427 -21.51 -14.16 -17.74
N LEU A 428 -20.62 -13.23 -18.10
CA LEU A 428 -19.22 -13.53 -18.47
C LEU A 428 -18.42 -14.14 -17.31
N SER A 429 -18.78 -13.85 -16.06
CA SER A 429 -18.15 -14.45 -14.88
C SER A 429 -18.32 -15.98 -14.84
N SER A 430 -19.48 -16.49 -15.27
CA SER A 430 -19.76 -17.92 -15.38
C SER A 430 -18.89 -18.58 -16.45
N LEU A 431 -18.66 -17.88 -17.57
CA LEU A 431 -17.74 -18.36 -18.61
C LEU A 431 -16.31 -18.51 -18.08
N LEU A 432 -15.84 -17.53 -17.30
CA LEU A 432 -14.52 -17.57 -16.66
C LEU A 432 -14.39 -18.71 -15.63
N ASN A 433 -15.48 -19.20 -15.07
CA ASN A 433 -15.46 -20.31 -14.11
C ASN A 433 -15.18 -21.67 -14.77
N TYR A 434 -15.49 -21.85 -16.07
CA TYR A 434 -15.14 -23.09 -16.79
C TYR A 434 -13.64 -23.30 -16.94
N ILE A 435 -12.84 -22.25 -16.74
CA ILE A 435 -11.38 -22.29 -16.84
C ILE A 435 -10.74 -22.72 -15.49
N LEU A 436 -11.51 -22.90 -14.40
CA LEU A 436 -11.03 -23.32 -13.07
C LEU A 436 -10.72 -24.83 -12.97
N ILE A 437 -10.05 -25.39 -13.98
CA ILE A 437 -9.75 -26.83 -14.07
C ILE A 437 -8.46 -27.17 -13.33
N ASN A 438 -7.46 -26.29 -13.40
CA ASN A 438 -6.14 -26.49 -12.79
C ASN A 438 -5.57 -25.16 -12.25
N PRO A 439 -4.49 -25.22 -11.44
CA PRO A 439 -3.96 -24.02 -10.77
C PRO A 439 -3.50 -22.93 -11.73
N TRP A 440 -2.88 -23.28 -12.86
CA TRP A 440 -2.37 -22.31 -13.84
C TRP A 440 -3.49 -21.54 -14.53
N LEU A 441 -4.57 -22.23 -14.89
CA LEU A 441 -5.73 -21.62 -15.50
C LEU A 441 -6.51 -20.77 -14.49
N GLY A 442 -6.56 -21.19 -13.22
CA GLY A 442 -7.09 -20.35 -12.13
C GLY A 442 -6.25 -19.09 -11.89
N PHE A 443 -4.92 -19.20 -11.94
CA PHE A 443 -4.04 -18.04 -11.90
C PHE A 443 -4.27 -17.11 -13.10
N LEU A 444 -4.42 -17.66 -14.32
CA LEU A 444 -4.73 -16.88 -15.52
C LEU A 444 -6.05 -16.11 -15.38
N LYS A 445 -7.09 -16.71 -14.79
CA LYS A 445 -8.33 -15.99 -14.46
C LYS A 445 -8.06 -14.81 -13.53
N GLY A 446 -7.33 -15.03 -12.44
CA GLY A 446 -6.96 -13.96 -11.49
C GLY A 446 -6.16 -12.84 -12.17
N LEU A 447 -5.22 -13.20 -13.05
CA LEU A 447 -4.43 -12.26 -13.84
C LEU A 447 -5.29 -11.44 -14.81
N THR A 448 -6.24 -12.08 -15.49
CA THR A 448 -7.17 -11.41 -16.41
C THR A 448 -8.04 -10.40 -15.66
N LEU A 449 -8.64 -10.79 -14.52
CA LEU A 449 -9.44 -9.88 -13.69
C LEU A 449 -8.63 -8.69 -13.20
N THR A 450 -7.40 -8.94 -12.77
CA THR A 450 -6.46 -7.91 -12.32
C THR A 450 -6.10 -6.95 -13.44
N LEU A 451 -5.80 -7.48 -14.63
CA LEU A 451 -5.46 -6.67 -15.80
C LEU A 451 -6.64 -5.79 -16.23
N LEU A 452 -7.86 -6.34 -16.25
CA LEU A 452 -9.07 -5.56 -16.52
C LEU A 452 -9.24 -4.42 -15.51
N ALA A 453 -9.08 -4.69 -14.22
CA ALA A 453 -9.16 -3.65 -13.18
C ALA A 453 -8.07 -2.58 -13.35
N ALA A 454 -6.85 -2.98 -13.70
CA ALA A 454 -5.75 -2.08 -13.96
C ALA A 454 -5.99 -1.20 -15.20
N LEU A 455 -6.58 -1.76 -16.26
CA LEU A 455 -6.94 -1.05 -17.49
C LEU A 455 -8.08 -0.05 -17.27
N VAL A 456 -9.11 -0.43 -16.50
CA VAL A 456 -10.19 0.48 -16.11
C VAL A 456 -9.62 1.70 -15.38
N THR A 457 -8.76 1.47 -14.40
CA THR A 457 -8.09 2.56 -13.66
C THR A 457 -7.22 3.42 -14.59
N SER A 458 -6.46 2.78 -15.48
CA SER A 458 -5.65 3.47 -16.49
C SER A 458 -6.50 4.38 -17.39
N LEU A 459 -7.68 3.94 -17.81
CA LEU A 459 -8.63 4.72 -18.60
C LEU A 459 -9.06 5.99 -17.85
N PHE A 460 -9.41 5.89 -16.57
CA PHE A 460 -9.72 7.07 -15.75
C PHE A 460 -8.52 8.02 -15.63
N THR A 461 -7.32 7.49 -15.36
CA THR A 461 -6.10 8.29 -15.23
C THR A 461 -5.73 9.02 -16.52
N ARG A 462 -5.82 8.36 -17.69
CA ARG A 462 -5.56 8.97 -19.01
C ARG A 462 -6.56 10.07 -19.35
N ASN A 463 -7.82 9.90 -18.96
CA ASN A 463 -8.86 10.90 -19.11
C ASN A 463 -8.80 12.01 -18.05
N LYS A 464 -7.75 12.06 -17.23
CA LYS A 464 -7.53 13.04 -16.15
C LYS A 464 -8.64 13.02 -15.08
N ILE A 465 -9.30 11.88 -14.89
CA ILE A 465 -10.31 11.67 -13.87
C ILE A 465 -9.63 11.08 -12.64
N PHE A 466 -9.47 11.89 -11.59
CA PHE A 466 -8.77 11.51 -10.36
C PHE A 466 -9.69 11.55 -9.16
N TRP A 467 -9.56 10.57 -8.27
CA TRP A 467 -10.17 10.62 -6.94
C TRP A 467 -9.19 11.14 -5.90
N ARG A 468 -9.67 11.93 -4.95
CA ARG A 468 -8.86 12.49 -3.85
C ARG A 468 -9.65 12.56 -2.55
N SER A 469 -9.02 12.10 -1.47
CA SER A 469 -9.40 12.43 -0.09
C SER A 469 -8.89 13.80 0.34
#